data_AF-A0A2U3RFS1-F1
#
_entry.id   AF-A0A2U3RFS1-F1
#
_cell.length_a   1.000
_cell.length_b   1.000
_cell.length_c   1.000
_cell.angle_alpha   90.00
_cell.angle_beta   90.00
_cell.angle_gamma   90.00
#
_symmetry.space_group_name_H-M   'P 1'
#
loop_
_entity.id
_entity.type
_entity.pdbx_description
1 polymer ?
#
loop_
_entity_poly.entity_id
_entity_poly.type
_entity_poly.pdbx_seq_one_letter_code
_entity_poly.pdbx_strand_id
1 'polypeptide(L)'
;MLLKLADRYSNYHFGCKASVLNYIAQALANELRTTDQANSDNCRFDNEFNKEKYLTQIETSANLSKESQLKHKIAGSFEAAMAYQILTSCSFGPAVRTRFFVKLLKNITLTECDRSKILQAVQDVYGYEIQELQVTPFEQPTTVSQKQINEEEYLLNLSKQLGSNSTWYKVRESLVTCYGQAIDKSWFSKLEVINEDSVNKKIFIKALTSFANSYIKSNFKLILERAFEAQGFSFELVQCK
;
A
#
# COMPACT_ATOMS: atom_id res chain seq x y z
N MET A 1 22.23 11.85 -29.35
CA MET A 1 22.55 12.08 -30.79
C MET A 1 21.33 12.38 -31.66
N LEU A 2 20.12 11.86 -31.35
CA LEU A 2 18.86 12.14 -32.06
C LEU A 2 18.49 13.64 -32.16
N LEU A 3 18.72 14.40 -31.09
CA LEU A 3 18.56 15.87 -31.08
C LEU A 3 19.37 16.55 -32.20
N LYS A 4 20.60 16.09 -32.46
CA LYS A 4 21.45 16.66 -33.52
C LYS A 4 20.97 16.36 -34.94
N LEU A 5 20.15 15.32 -35.14
CA LEU A 5 19.51 15.02 -36.42
C LEU A 5 18.20 15.80 -36.58
N ALA A 6 17.41 15.89 -35.50
CA ALA A 6 16.17 16.67 -35.48
C ALA A 6 16.43 18.17 -35.69
N ASP A 7 17.52 18.71 -35.12
CA ASP A 7 17.93 20.10 -35.32
C ASP A 7 18.46 20.38 -36.74
N ARG A 8 19.04 19.37 -37.41
CA ARG A 8 19.62 19.54 -38.75
C ARG A 8 18.65 19.26 -39.90
N TYR A 9 17.66 18.42 -39.68
CA TYR A 9 16.70 18.02 -40.71
C TYR A 9 15.31 17.94 -40.11
N SER A 10 14.51 18.99 -40.33
CA SER A 10 13.16 19.12 -39.77
C SER A 10 12.18 18.04 -40.24
N ASN A 11 12.45 17.40 -41.38
CA ASN A 11 11.61 16.36 -41.97
C ASN A 11 12.44 15.13 -42.40
N TYR A 12 13.32 14.62 -41.54
CA TYR A 12 14.03 13.39 -41.85
C TYR A 12 13.12 12.16 -41.70
N HIS A 13 13.03 11.34 -42.75
CA HIS A 13 12.31 10.07 -42.73
C HIS A 13 13.29 8.93 -42.96
N PHE A 14 13.27 7.95 -42.07
CA PHE A 14 14.03 6.73 -42.27
C PHE A 14 13.32 5.87 -43.33
N GLY A 15 14.01 5.58 -44.43
CA GLY A 15 13.42 4.87 -45.58
C GLY A 15 12.93 3.45 -45.27
N CYS A 16 13.43 2.81 -44.21
CA CYS A 16 12.89 1.54 -43.75
C CYS A 16 13.20 1.29 -42.26
N LYS A 17 12.42 0.38 -41.66
CA LYS A 17 12.56 -0.02 -40.24
C LYS A 17 13.96 -0.53 -39.91
N ALA A 18 14.63 -1.22 -40.83
CA ALA A 18 15.99 -1.72 -40.62
C ALA A 18 17.00 -0.57 -40.46
N SER A 19 16.84 0.53 -41.22
CA SER A 19 17.69 1.72 -41.07
C SER A 19 17.45 2.44 -39.75
N VAL A 20 16.21 2.49 -39.26
CA VAL A 20 15.89 3.01 -37.92
C VAL A 20 16.60 2.20 -36.85
N LEU A 21 16.46 0.86 -36.90
CA LEU A 21 17.03 -0.03 -35.89
C LEU A 21 18.56 -0.03 -35.92
N ASN A 22 19.18 -0.05 -37.10
CA ASN A 22 20.62 0.04 -37.23
C ASN A 22 21.15 1.38 -36.70
N TYR A 23 20.43 2.48 -36.98
CA TYR A 23 20.76 3.79 -36.43
C TYR A 23 20.64 3.83 -34.90
N ILE A 24 19.56 3.32 -34.32
CA ILE A 24 19.38 3.24 -32.86
C ILE A 24 20.47 2.36 -32.23
N ALA A 25 20.82 1.23 -32.84
CA ALA A 25 21.88 0.35 -32.36
C ALA A 25 23.25 1.04 -32.36
N GLN A 26 23.57 1.78 -33.43
CA GLN A 26 24.80 2.58 -33.51
C GLN A 26 24.79 3.76 -32.52
N ALA A 27 23.65 4.40 -32.29
CA ALA A 27 23.51 5.45 -31.29
C ALA A 27 23.72 4.90 -29.87
N LEU A 28 23.15 3.72 -29.55
CA LEU A 28 23.36 3.02 -28.28
C LEU A 28 24.80 2.54 -28.09
N ALA A 29 25.46 2.11 -29.18
CA ALA A 29 26.86 1.67 -29.14
C ALA A 29 27.84 2.86 -28.96
N ASN A 30 27.48 4.04 -29.48
CA ASN A 30 28.30 5.25 -29.41
C ASN A 30 27.90 6.22 -28.28
N GLU A 31 26.76 6.03 -27.62
CA GLU A 31 26.48 6.64 -26.33
C GLU A 31 27.46 6.01 -25.33
N LEU A 32 28.54 6.75 -25.10
CA LEU A 32 29.65 6.44 -24.20
C LEU A 32 29.18 5.66 -22.96
N ARG A 33 29.38 4.35 -22.98
CA ARG A 33 29.54 3.57 -21.75
C ARG A 33 30.94 3.83 -21.21
N THR A 34 31.22 5.05 -20.77
CA THR A 34 32.32 5.23 -19.81
C THR A 34 31.89 4.46 -18.57
N THR A 35 32.65 3.41 -18.26
CA THR A 35 32.44 2.53 -17.10
C THR A 35 32.17 3.32 -15.81
N ASP A 36 32.77 4.50 -15.72
CA ASP A 36 32.72 5.38 -14.55
C ASP A 36 31.36 6.09 -14.39
N GLN A 37 30.58 6.20 -15.47
CA GLN A 37 29.26 6.86 -15.47
C GLN A 37 28.10 5.85 -15.51
N ALA A 38 28.36 4.62 -15.99
CA ALA A 38 27.40 3.52 -15.91
C ALA A 38 27.25 2.97 -14.48
N ASN A 39 28.34 2.99 -13.69
CA ASN A 39 28.35 2.66 -12.26
C ASN A 39 28.13 3.90 -11.37
N SER A 40 27.24 4.82 -11.75
CA SER A 40 26.82 5.82 -10.77
C SER A 40 26.05 5.11 -9.65
N ASP A 41 26.46 5.29 -8.39
CA ASP A 41 25.73 4.78 -7.21
C ASP A 41 24.25 5.22 -7.17
N ASN A 42 23.88 6.16 -8.03
CA ASN A 42 22.57 6.74 -8.18
C ASN A 42 21.60 5.91 -9.06
N CYS A 43 22.07 4.87 -9.75
CA CYS A 43 21.23 3.94 -10.52
C CYS A 43 21.25 2.56 -9.87
N ARG A 44 20.53 2.42 -8.75
CA ARG A 44 20.25 1.13 -8.09
C ARG A 44 18.74 1.00 -7.90
N PHE A 45 18.23 -0.23 -7.83
CA PHE A 45 16.81 -0.47 -7.59
C PHE A 45 16.40 0.04 -6.19
N ASP A 46 15.39 0.92 -6.11
CA ASP A 46 14.96 1.66 -4.90
C ASP A 46 14.72 0.79 -3.65
N ASN A 47 14.42 -0.49 -3.82
CA ASN A 47 14.09 -1.38 -2.70
C ASN A 47 15.29 -1.80 -1.85
N GLU A 48 16.52 -1.72 -2.37
CA GLU A 48 17.73 -2.18 -1.67
C GLU A 48 18.42 -1.03 -0.91
N PHE A 49 18.41 0.18 -1.50
CA PHE A 49 18.98 1.40 -0.89
C PHE A 49 18.36 1.76 0.47
N ASN A 50 17.04 1.60 0.61
CA ASN A 50 16.35 1.94 1.86
C ASN A 50 16.73 1.00 3.02
N LYS A 51 17.10 -0.25 2.74
CA LYS A 51 17.46 -1.24 3.77
C LYS A 51 18.87 -0.98 4.29
N GLU A 52 19.83 -0.88 3.37
CA GLU A 52 21.24 -0.66 3.70
C GLU A 52 21.42 0.67 4.42
N LYS A 53 20.81 1.74 3.92
CA LYS A 53 20.82 3.06 4.57
C LYS A 53 20.24 3.03 5.99
N TYR A 54 19.16 2.28 6.22
CA TYR A 54 18.56 2.17 7.56
C TYR A 54 19.48 1.45 8.55
N LEU A 55 20.13 0.36 8.13
CA LEU A 55 21.08 -0.37 8.98
C LEU A 55 22.33 0.46 9.26
N THR A 56 22.89 1.12 8.25
CA THR A 56 24.03 2.03 8.42
C THR A 56 23.70 3.19 9.35
N GLN A 57 22.47 3.73 9.29
CA GLN A 57 22.03 4.77 10.24
C GLN A 57 22.00 4.26 11.67
N ILE A 58 21.55 3.00 11.88
CA ILE A 58 21.59 2.38 13.20
C ILE A 58 23.05 2.27 13.64
N GLU A 59 23.93 1.65 12.84
CA GLU A 59 25.37 1.49 13.14
C GLU A 59 26.11 2.81 13.40
N THR A 60 25.72 3.89 12.72
CA THR A 60 26.34 5.22 12.89
C THR A 60 25.71 6.00 14.04
N SER A 61 24.60 5.55 14.60
CA SER A 61 23.91 6.27 15.68
C SER A 61 24.71 6.21 16.99
N ALA A 62 25.20 7.36 17.43
CA ALA A 62 25.94 7.53 18.69
C ALA A 62 25.04 7.55 19.94
N ASN A 63 23.78 7.12 19.81
CA ASN A 63 22.83 7.17 20.92
C ASN A 63 23.15 6.04 21.92
N LEU A 64 23.43 6.41 23.17
CA LEU A 64 23.82 5.50 24.25
C LEU A 64 22.62 4.89 24.99
N SER A 65 21.39 5.12 24.53
CA SER A 65 20.21 4.45 25.09
C SER A 65 20.34 2.92 25.00
N LYS A 66 19.88 2.20 26.03
CA LYS A 66 19.80 0.73 26.04
C LYS A 66 19.01 0.20 24.84
N GLU A 67 17.97 0.92 24.41
CA GLU A 67 17.22 0.54 23.21
C GLU A 67 18.07 0.65 21.94
N SER A 68 18.92 1.68 21.84
CA SER A 68 19.83 1.86 20.71
C SER A 68 20.91 0.79 20.70
N GLN A 69 21.50 0.48 21.85
CA GLN A 69 22.48 -0.60 22.00
C GLN A 69 21.91 -1.96 21.61
N LEU A 70 20.64 -2.22 21.95
CA LEU A 70 19.95 -3.43 21.52
C LEU A 70 19.76 -3.45 19.99
N LYS A 71 19.34 -2.34 19.38
CA LYS A 71 19.20 -2.24 17.92
C LYS A 71 20.52 -2.49 17.19
N HIS A 72 21.62 -1.94 17.71
CA HIS A 72 22.98 -2.20 17.23
C HIS A 72 23.35 -3.68 17.28
N LYS A 73 23.12 -4.35 18.41
CA LYS A 73 23.40 -5.79 18.55
C LYS A 73 22.56 -6.65 17.62
N ILE A 74 21.29 -6.31 17.42
CA ILE A 74 20.43 -7.02 16.48
C ILE A 74 20.90 -6.79 15.04
N ALA A 75 21.31 -5.56 14.68
CA ALA A 75 21.88 -5.29 13.36
C ALA A 75 23.14 -6.14 13.10
N GLY A 76 24.02 -6.29 14.09
CA GLY A 76 25.26 -7.06 13.95
C GLY A 76 25.11 -8.59 14.07
N SER A 77 24.05 -9.09 14.71
CA SER A 77 23.87 -10.53 14.98
C SER A 77 23.06 -11.26 13.90
N PHE A 78 22.40 -10.53 13.00
CA PHE A 78 21.51 -11.04 11.97
C PHE A 78 21.99 -10.63 10.58
N GLU A 79 21.64 -11.42 9.56
CA GLU A 79 21.85 -10.99 8.17
C GLU A 79 21.05 -9.72 7.86
N ALA A 80 21.58 -8.84 7.04
CA ALA A 80 21.01 -7.51 6.78
C ALA A 80 19.50 -7.53 6.46
N ALA A 81 19.05 -8.49 5.64
CA ALA A 81 17.63 -8.63 5.31
C ALA A 81 16.77 -8.97 6.54
N MET A 82 17.22 -9.89 7.38
CA MET A 82 16.51 -10.31 8.60
C MET A 82 16.60 -9.25 9.69
N ALA A 83 17.77 -8.63 9.89
CA ALA A 83 17.97 -7.51 10.79
C ALA A 83 17.00 -6.37 10.48
N TYR A 84 16.91 -5.97 9.20
CA TYR A 84 15.97 -4.94 8.76
C TYR A 84 14.52 -5.33 9.05
N GLN A 85 14.13 -6.58 8.78
CA GLN A 85 12.77 -7.05 9.07
C GLN A 85 12.46 -7.00 10.57
N ILE A 86 13.36 -7.47 11.44
CA ILE A 86 13.18 -7.46 12.89
C ILE A 86 13.10 -6.01 13.40
N LEU A 87 14.04 -5.15 13.02
CA LEU A 87 14.14 -3.78 13.51
C LEU A 87 12.98 -2.88 13.05
N THR A 88 12.37 -3.20 11.90
CA THR A 88 11.21 -2.45 11.38
C THR A 88 9.86 -3.08 11.76
N SER A 89 9.86 -4.32 12.25
CA SER A 89 8.64 -5.07 12.59
C SER A 89 8.49 -5.32 14.08
N CYS A 90 9.48 -5.01 14.90
CA CYS A 90 9.45 -5.19 16.35
C CYS A 90 9.58 -3.86 17.06
N SER A 91 8.82 -3.71 18.15
CA SER A 91 9.03 -2.67 19.15
C SER A 91 9.54 -3.31 20.44
N PHE A 92 10.66 -2.77 20.96
CA PHE A 92 11.32 -3.27 22.15
C PHE A 92 10.80 -2.52 23.37
N GLY A 93 10.07 -3.23 24.22
CA GLY A 93 9.46 -2.69 25.43
C GLY A 93 10.41 -2.72 26.64
N PRO A 94 9.88 -2.48 27.85
CA PRO A 94 10.69 -2.51 29.06
C PRO A 94 11.08 -3.94 29.46
N ALA A 95 12.24 -4.07 30.11
CA ALA A 95 12.58 -5.25 30.89
C ALA A 95 11.82 -5.20 32.22
N VAL A 96 11.02 -6.23 32.53
CA VAL A 96 10.31 -6.33 33.82
C VAL A 96 10.66 -7.67 34.45
N ARG A 97 11.36 -7.62 35.59
CA ARG A 97 11.87 -8.79 36.30
C ARG A 97 12.77 -9.63 35.37
N THR A 98 12.42 -10.89 35.14
CA THR A 98 13.18 -11.84 34.30
C THR A 98 12.71 -11.91 32.86
N ARG A 99 11.83 -10.99 32.43
CA ARG A 99 11.15 -11.03 31.13
C ARG A 99 11.35 -9.75 30.35
N PHE A 100 11.57 -9.90 29.06
CA PHE A 100 11.67 -8.79 28.12
C PHE A 100 10.52 -8.81 27.13
N PHE A 101 9.81 -7.69 27.00
CA PHE A 101 8.64 -7.58 26.15
C PHE A 101 9.02 -7.10 24.76
N VAL A 102 8.69 -7.90 23.74
CA VAL A 102 8.81 -7.50 22.33
C VAL A 102 7.42 -7.54 21.73
N LYS A 103 6.96 -6.40 21.23
CA LYS A 103 5.68 -6.32 20.54
C LYS A 103 5.92 -6.29 19.03
N LEU A 104 5.35 -7.27 18.33
CA LEU A 104 5.36 -7.31 16.87
C LEU A 104 4.40 -6.27 16.30
N LEU A 105 4.90 -5.43 15.40
CA LEU A 105 4.18 -4.41 14.64
C LEU A 105 3.78 -4.89 13.24
N LYS A 106 4.42 -5.94 12.74
CA LYS A 106 4.09 -6.61 11.48
C LYS A 106 4.16 -8.12 11.68
N ASN A 107 3.41 -8.86 10.87
CA ASN A 107 3.50 -10.32 10.88
C ASN A 107 4.84 -10.75 10.30
N ILE A 108 5.71 -11.30 11.14
CA ILE A 108 7.01 -11.86 10.75
C ILE A 108 7.15 -13.26 11.33
N THR A 109 7.78 -14.14 10.56
CA THR A 109 8.07 -15.52 10.97
C THR A 109 9.39 -15.52 11.75
N LEU A 110 9.32 -15.42 13.08
CA LEU A 110 10.49 -15.60 13.94
C LEU A 110 10.65 -17.07 14.28
N THR A 111 11.77 -17.67 13.87
CA THR A 111 12.13 -19.04 14.26
C THR A 111 12.60 -19.09 15.71
N GLU A 112 12.68 -20.30 16.28
CA GLU A 112 13.25 -20.48 17.63
C GLU A 112 14.70 -20.00 17.71
N CYS A 113 15.49 -20.23 16.65
CA CYS A 113 16.86 -19.73 16.54
C CYS A 113 16.93 -18.19 16.59
N ASP A 114 16.02 -17.50 15.88
CA ASP A 114 15.95 -16.04 15.88
C ASP A 114 15.58 -15.49 17.26
N ARG A 115 14.63 -16.14 17.95
CA ARG A 115 14.24 -15.75 19.32
C ARG A 115 15.40 -15.90 20.30
N SER A 116 16.17 -16.97 20.21
CA SER A 116 17.36 -17.19 21.04
C SER A 116 18.43 -16.13 20.80
N LYS A 117 18.67 -15.76 19.53
CA LYS A 117 19.61 -14.67 19.18
C LYS A 117 19.14 -13.31 19.69
N ILE A 118 17.85 -13.00 19.59
CA ILE A 118 17.27 -11.76 20.16
C ILE A 118 17.41 -11.77 21.68
N LEU A 119 17.12 -12.89 22.35
CA LEU A 119 17.26 -13.01 23.80
C LEU A 119 18.71 -12.78 24.24
N GLN A 120 19.69 -13.35 23.53
CA GLN A 120 21.11 -13.10 23.79
C GLN A 120 21.46 -11.61 23.65
N ALA A 121 20.99 -10.96 22.58
CA ALA A 121 21.21 -9.53 22.37
C ALA A 121 20.58 -8.68 23.48
N VAL A 122 19.42 -9.08 24.00
CA VAL A 122 18.75 -8.43 25.15
C VAL A 122 19.55 -8.63 26.44
N GLN A 123 20.00 -9.85 26.72
CA GLN A 123 20.79 -10.17 27.92
C GLN A 123 22.09 -9.37 27.97
N ASP A 124 22.76 -9.20 26.83
CA ASP A 124 24.01 -8.46 26.78
C ASP A 124 23.84 -6.94 27.04
N VAL A 125 22.63 -6.40 26.90
CA VAL A 125 22.34 -4.95 27.05
C VAL A 125 21.61 -4.64 28.35
N TYR A 126 20.67 -5.50 28.73
CA TYR A 126 19.81 -5.30 29.90
C TYR A 126 20.23 -6.18 31.10
N GLY A 127 21.10 -7.17 30.90
CA GLY A 127 21.62 -8.07 31.92
C GLY A 127 21.09 -9.51 31.80
N TYR A 128 21.87 -10.46 32.32
CA TYR A 128 21.56 -11.90 32.31
C TYR A 128 20.38 -12.31 33.22
N GLU A 129 19.80 -11.36 33.95
CA GLU A 129 18.59 -11.58 34.74
C GLU A 129 17.37 -11.87 33.85
N ILE A 130 17.41 -11.46 32.58
CA ILE A 130 16.36 -11.73 31.60
C ILE A 130 16.55 -13.15 31.06
N GLN A 131 15.62 -14.03 31.38
CA GLN A 131 15.66 -15.44 30.99
C GLN A 131 14.68 -15.76 29.86
N GLU A 132 13.68 -14.90 29.64
CA GLU A 132 12.58 -15.20 28.74
C GLU A 132 12.18 -13.97 27.91
N LEU A 133 11.97 -14.19 26.61
CA LEU A 133 11.46 -13.19 25.67
C LEU A 133 9.94 -13.36 25.55
N GLN A 134 9.18 -12.39 26.06
CA GLN A 134 7.74 -12.34 25.82
C GLN A 134 7.45 -11.61 24.53
N VAL A 135 7.22 -12.39 23.47
CA VAL A 135 6.81 -11.86 22.17
C VAL A 135 5.28 -11.76 22.17
N THR A 136 4.75 -10.55 22.26
CA THR A 136 3.35 -10.31 21.98
C THR A 136 3.17 -10.42 20.46
N PRO A 137 2.39 -11.40 19.97
CA PRO A 137 2.17 -11.56 18.55
C PRO A 137 1.59 -10.27 17.96
N PHE A 138 1.78 -10.08 16.66
CA PHE A 138 1.15 -8.95 15.99
C PHE A 138 -0.36 -9.17 16.07
N GLU A 139 -0.98 -8.48 17.01
CA GLU A 139 -2.40 -8.22 16.94
C GLU A 139 -2.57 -7.32 15.72
N GLN A 140 -2.90 -7.92 14.58
CA GLN A 140 -3.69 -7.18 13.60
C GLN A 140 -4.77 -6.49 14.41
N PRO A 141 -5.00 -5.18 14.26
CA PRO A 141 -6.15 -4.57 14.88
C PRO A 141 -7.35 -5.36 14.35
N THR A 142 -7.85 -6.30 15.15
CA THR A 142 -9.21 -6.77 15.08
C THR A 142 -10.03 -5.57 15.50
N THR A 143 -10.19 -4.63 14.57
CA THR A 143 -11.29 -3.67 14.48
C THR A 143 -12.59 -4.46 14.30
N VAL A 144 -12.89 -5.35 15.24
CA VAL A 144 -14.11 -6.15 15.23
C VAL A 144 -15.12 -5.46 16.13
N SER A 145 -14.72 -4.88 17.28
CA SER A 145 -15.73 -4.36 18.21
C SER A 145 -16.20 -2.92 17.97
N GLN A 146 -15.37 -1.99 17.46
CA GLN A 146 -15.83 -0.61 17.17
C GLN A 146 -16.24 -0.38 15.70
N LYS A 147 -15.81 -1.24 14.77
CA LYS A 147 -16.10 -1.10 13.33
C LYS A 147 -17.45 -1.72 12.96
N GLN A 148 -17.79 -2.89 13.53
CA GLN A 148 -19.09 -3.55 13.32
C GLN A 148 -20.24 -2.74 13.90
N ILE A 149 -20.12 -2.21 15.13
CA ILE A 149 -21.18 -1.39 15.75
C ILE A 149 -21.49 -0.13 14.91
N ASN A 150 -20.45 0.50 14.33
CA ASN A 150 -20.62 1.69 13.49
C ASN A 150 -21.17 1.35 12.09
N GLU A 151 -20.72 0.24 11.47
CA GLU A 151 -21.21 -0.17 10.15
C GLU A 151 -22.66 -0.68 10.20
N GLU A 152 -23.05 -1.42 11.24
CA GLU A 152 -24.44 -1.84 11.46
C GLU A 152 -25.37 -0.65 11.73
N GLU A 153 -24.96 0.29 12.59
CA GLU A 153 -25.70 1.54 12.82
C GLU A 153 -25.81 2.37 11.53
N TYR A 154 -24.74 2.41 10.73
CA TYR A 154 -24.72 3.09 9.44
C TYR A 154 -25.71 2.48 8.45
N LEU A 155 -25.69 1.15 8.27
CA LEU A 155 -26.62 0.44 7.40
C LEU A 155 -28.07 0.59 7.87
N LEU A 156 -28.32 0.56 9.19
CA LEU A 156 -29.64 0.80 9.76
C LEU A 156 -30.15 2.20 9.41
N ASN A 157 -29.31 3.23 9.52
CA ASN A 157 -29.65 4.60 9.13
C ASN A 157 -29.88 4.73 7.62
N LEU A 158 -29.06 4.06 6.81
CA LEU A 158 -29.15 4.04 5.35
C LEU A 158 -30.47 3.38 4.89
N SER A 159 -30.89 2.32 5.60
CA SER A 159 -32.17 1.62 5.35
C SER A 159 -33.38 2.49 5.63
N LYS A 160 -33.32 3.35 6.66
CA LYS A 160 -34.38 4.32 6.99
C LYS A 160 -34.48 5.45 5.95
N GLN A 161 -33.34 5.88 5.40
CA GLN A 161 -33.31 6.97 4.42
C GLN A 161 -33.79 6.55 3.03
N LEU A 162 -33.38 5.36 2.58
CA LEU A 162 -33.63 4.88 1.21
C LEU A 162 -34.78 3.87 1.12
N GLY A 163 -35.20 3.31 2.24
CA GLY A 163 -36.11 2.17 2.30
C GLY A 163 -35.36 0.86 2.05
N SER A 164 -35.49 -0.10 2.97
CA SER A 164 -34.78 -1.39 2.92
C SER A 164 -35.05 -2.22 1.66
N ASN A 165 -36.15 -1.94 0.96
CA ASN A 165 -36.53 -2.62 -0.29
C ASN A 165 -36.02 -1.92 -1.55
N SER A 166 -35.42 -0.72 -1.44
CA SER A 166 -34.88 0.00 -2.60
C SER A 166 -33.70 -0.76 -3.22
N THR A 167 -33.69 -0.86 -4.55
CA THR A 167 -32.56 -1.43 -5.30
C THR A 167 -31.27 -0.66 -5.00
N TRP A 168 -31.36 0.67 -4.87
CA TRP A 168 -30.20 1.52 -4.55
C TRP A 168 -29.69 1.28 -3.12
N TYR A 169 -30.57 1.02 -2.15
CA TYR A 169 -30.16 0.59 -0.81
C TYR A 169 -29.34 -0.70 -0.87
N LYS A 170 -29.85 -1.73 -1.55
CA LYS A 170 -29.17 -3.04 -1.64
C LYS A 170 -27.80 -2.95 -2.34
N VAL A 171 -27.71 -2.11 -3.38
CA VAL A 171 -26.43 -1.80 -4.03
C VAL A 171 -25.47 -1.15 -3.05
N ARG A 172 -25.89 -0.12 -2.31
CA ARG A 172 -25.04 0.55 -1.33
C ARG A 172 -24.68 -0.34 -0.14
N GLU A 173 -25.59 -1.18 0.33
CA GLU A 173 -25.33 -2.19 1.36
C GLU A 173 -24.23 -3.16 0.93
N SER A 174 -24.30 -3.67 -0.31
CA SER A 174 -23.24 -4.51 -0.88
C SER A 174 -21.90 -3.77 -0.97
N LEU A 175 -21.91 -2.53 -1.41
CA LEU A 175 -20.70 -1.71 -1.52
C LEU A 175 -20.07 -1.40 -0.15
N VAL A 176 -20.89 -1.07 0.85
CA VAL A 176 -20.42 -0.83 2.23
C VAL A 176 -19.86 -2.11 2.83
N THR A 177 -20.51 -3.26 2.62
CA THR A 177 -20.04 -4.55 3.12
C THR A 177 -18.69 -4.95 2.52
N CYS A 178 -18.47 -4.68 1.22
CA CYS A 178 -17.23 -5.07 0.54
C CYS A 178 -16.08 -4.05 0.68
N TYR A 179 -16.38 -2.75 0.71
CA TYR A 179 -15.38 -1.68 0.60
C TYR A 179 -15.35 -0.74 1.81
N GLY A 180 -16.32 -0.85 2.72
CA GLY A 180 -16.42 -0.06 3.93
C GLY A 180 -17.17 1.26 3.76
N GLN A 181 -17.74 1.74 4.87
CA GLN A 181 -18.59 2.95 4.90
C GLN A 181 -17.89 4.25 4.47
N ALA A 182 -16.56 4.35 4.56
CA ALA A 182 -15.84 5.57 4.23
C ALA A 182 -15.91 5.89 2.72
N ILE A 183 -15.87 4.87 1.87
CA ILE A 183 -15.96 5.02 0.42
C ILE A 183 -17.37 5.44 0.04
N ASP A 184 -18.38 4.82 0.65
CA ASP A 184 -19.78 5.17 0.45
C ASP A 184 -20.09 6.61 0.87
N LYS A 185 -19.64 7.06 2.07
CA LYS A 185 -19.76 8.46 2.51
C LYS A 185 -19.03 9.45 1.59
N SER A 186 -17.91 9.05 1.01
CA SER A 186 -17.10 9.94 0.18
C SER A 186 -17.67 10.12 -1.22
N TRP A 187 -18.22 9.06 -1.80
CA TRP A 187 -18.56 8.99 -3.23
C TRP A 187 -20.02 8.62 -3.51
N PHE A 188 -20.51 7.48 -3.01
CA PHE A 188 -21.82 6.93 -3.43
C PHE A 188 -23.01 7.60 -2.74
N SER A 189 -22.87 8.01 -1.48
CA SER A 189 -23.90 8.78 -0.74
C SER A 189 -24.25 10.13 -1.36
N LYS A 190 -23.34 10.65 -2.20
CA LYS A 190 -23.50 11.92 -2.92
C LYS A 190 -24.14 11.74 -4.30
N LEU A 191 -24.47 10.52 -4.67
CA LEU A 191 -25.15 10.22 -5.93
C LEU A 191 -26.66 10.31 -5.73
N GLU A 192 -27.31 10.97 -6.68
CA GLU A 192 -28.75 11.11 -6.75
C GLU A 192 -29.31 10.10 -7.76
N VAL A 193 -30.34 9.35 -7.36
CA VAL A 193 -31.09 8.48 -8.27
C VAL A 193 -32.14 9.33 -8.98
N ILE A 194 -31.96 9.54 -10.28
CA ILE A 194 -32.89 10.34 -11.09
C ILE A 194 -34.11 9.53 -11.48
N ASN A 195 -33.90 8.29 -11.90
CA ASN A 195 -34.95 7.43 -12.41
C ASN A 195 -34.59 5.96 -12.20
N GLU A 196 -35.58 5.16 -11.80
CA GLU A 196 -35.49 3.71 -11.71
C GLU A 196 -36.47 3.10 -12.73
N ASP A 197 -35.92 2.59 -13.82
CA ASP A 197 -36.69 1.88 -14.83
C ASP A 197 -36.81 0.42 -14.42
N SER A 198 -37.90 0.08 -13.75
CA SER A 198 -38.18 -1.29 -13.30
C SER A 198 -38.45 -2.26 -14.46
N VAL A 199 -38.85 -1.77 -15.63
CA VAL A 199 -39.16 -2.62 -16.80
C VAL A 199 -37.86 -3.06 -17.49
N ASN A 200 -36.95 -2.11 -17.73
CA ASN A 200 -35.65 -2.40 -18.34
C ASN A 200 -34.58 -2.79 -17.31
N LYS A 201 -34.94 -2.86 -16.02
CA LYS A 201 -34.04 -3.10 -14.89
C LYS A 201 -32.80 -2.21 -14.95
N LYS A 202 -33.02 -0.90 -15.10
CA LYS A 202 -31.96 0.08 -15.26
C LYS A 202 -32.15 1.29 -14.36
N ILE A 203 -31.09 1.70 -13.67
CA ILE A 203 -31.12 2.83 -12.74
C ILE A 203 -30.23 3.96 -13.27
N PHE A 204 -30.79 5.17 -13.32
CA PHE A 204 -30.09 6.37 -13.74
C PHE A 204 -29.63 7.13 -12.50
N ILE A 205 -28.31 7.24 -12.36
CA ILE A 205 -27.67 7.92 -11.24
C ILE A 205 -26.90 9.14 -11.73
N LYS A 206 -26.85 10.18 -10.90
CA LYS A 206 -26.14 11.42 -11.20
C LYS A 206 -25.28 11.85 -10.04
N ALA A 207 -24.06 12.28 -10.37
CA ALA A 207 -23.18 12.90 -9.41
C ALA A 207 -23.45 14.42 -9.28
N LEU A 208 -23.13 14.98 -8.11
CA LEU A 208 -23.24 16.42 -7.85
C LEU A 208 -22.34 17.27 -8.75
N THR A 209 -21.17 16.77 -9.14
CA THR A 209 -20.18 17.51 -9.93
C THR A 209 -19.66 16.69 -11.11
N SER A 210 -19.27 17.38 -12.19
CA SER A 210 -18.62 16.75 -13.36
C SER A 210 -17.34 16.01 -12.98
N PHE A 211 -16.57 16.54 -12.03
CA PHE A 211 -15.38 15.88 -11.48
C PHE A 211 -15.73 14.55 -10.80
N ALA A 212 -16.70 14.55 -9.89
CA ALA A 212 -17.12 13.32 -9.21
C ALA A 212 -17.64 12.28 -10.21
N ASN A 213 -18.40 12.72 -11.23
CA ASN A 213 -18.88 11.85 -12.30
C ASN A 213 -17.71 11.18 -13.06
N SER A 214 -16.73 11.98 -13.50
CA SER A 214 -15.54 11.46 -14.18
C SER A 214 -14.74 10.51 -13.30
N TYR A 215 -14.54 10.87 -12.02
CA TYR A 215 -13.76 10.05 -11.09
C TYR A 215 -14.43 8.70 -10.83
N ILE A 216 -15.74 8.68 -10.63
CA ILE A 216 -16.53 7.45 -10.43
C ILE A 216 -16.50 6.58 -11.68
N LYS A 217 -16.62 7.18 -12.86
CA LYS A 217 -16.55 6.45 -14.14
C LYS A 217 -15.17 5.80 -14.37
N SER A 218 -14.09 6.46 -13.96
CA SER A 218 -12.73 5.92 -14.13
C SER A 218 -12.36 4.88 -13.06
N ASN A 219 -12.76 5.08 -11.81
CA ASN A 219 -12.25 4.28 -10.68
C ASN A 219 -13.26 3.27 -10.11
N PHE A 220 -14.56 3.56 -10.20
CA PHE A 220 -15.60 2.77 -9.54
C PHE A 220 -16.62 2.14 -10.49
N LYS A 221 -16.52 2.39 -11.81
CA LYS A 221 -17.45 1.86 -12.81
C LYS A 221 -17.62 0.34 -12.72
N LEU A 222 -16.53 -0.41 -12.77
CA LEU A 222 -16.57 -1.87 -12.73
C LEU A 222 -17.17 -2.40 -11.42
N ILE A 223 -16.91 -1.70 -10.31
CA ILE A 223 -17.40 -2.07 -8.98
C ILE A 223 -18.91 -1.85 -8.91
N LEU A 224 -19.38 -0.71 -9.41
CA LEU A 224 -20.80 -0.42 -9.52
C LEU A 224 -21.50 -1.41 -10.45
N GLU A 225 -20.91 -1.73 -11.62
CA GLU A 225 -21.49 -2.68 -12.58
C GLU A 225 -21.80 -4.02 -11.90
N ARG A 226 -20.80 -4.57 -11.19
CA ARG A 226 -20.98 -5.81 -10.43
C ARG A 226 -22.02 -5.71 -9.32
N ALA A 227 -22.06 -4.58 -8.61
CA ALA A 227 -23.00 -4.40 -7.51
C ALA A 227 -24.45 -4.30 -8.01
N PHE A 228 -24.68 -3.63 -9.15
CA PHE A 228 -25.99 -3.57 -9.79
C PHE A 228 -26.37 -4.93 -10.41
N GLU A 229 -25.44 -5.62 -11.07
CA GLU A 229 -25.66 -6.96 -11.63
C GLU A 229 -26.06 -7.97 -10.57
N ALA A 230 -25.46 -7.91 -9.38
CA ALA A 230 -25.82 -8.76 -8.25
C ALA A 230 -27.28 -8.58 -7.79
N GLN A 231 -27.86 -7.40 -8.04
CA GLN A 231 -29.28 -7.10 -7.78
C GLN A 231 -30.17 -7.34 -9.02
N GLY A 232 -29.58 -7.74 -10.15
CA GLY A 232 -30.28 -7.95 -11.42
C GLY A 232 -30.58 -6.67 -12.20
N PHE A 233 -29.89 -5.58 -11.90
CA PHE A 233 -30.04 -4.28 -12.56
C PHE A 233 -28.78 -3.87 -13.30
N SER A 234 -28.91 -2.92 -14.21
CA SER A 234 -27.81 -2.15 -14.79
C SER A 234 -27.91 -0.69 -14.34
N PHE A 235 -26.85 0.09 -14.51
CA PHE A 235 -26.90 1.52 -14.22
C PHE A 235 -26.33 2.37 -15.34
N GLU A 236 -26.73 3.64 -15.36
CA GLU A 236 -26.15 4.66 -16.22
C GLU A 236 -25.86 5.94 -15.42
N LEU A 237 -24.63 6.43 -15.55
CA LEU A 237 -24.20 7.72 -15.00
C LEU A 237 -24.56 8.83 -15.97
N VAL A 238 -25.57 9.62 -15.62
CA VAL A 238 -26.02 10.78 -16.41
C VAL A 238 -24.98 11.90 -16.32
N GLN A 239 -24.71 12.59 -17.43
CA GLN A 239 -23.81 13.73 -17.44
C GLN A 239 -24.37 14.89 -16.59
N CYS A 240 -23.49 15.54 -15.82
CA CYS A 240 -23.82 16.77 -15.14
C CYS A 240 -23.85 17.90 -16.19
N LYS A 241 -24.95 18.67 -16.25
CA LYS A 241 -25.02 19.92 -17.02
C LYS A 241 -24.20 21.01 -16.36
#